data_AF-A0A914G2W9-F1
#
_entry.id   AF-A0A914G2W9-F1
#
_cell.length_a   1.000
_cell.length_b   1.000
_cell.length_c   1.000
_cell.angle_alpha   90.00
_cell.angle_beta   90.00
_cell.angle_gamma   90.00
#
_symmetry.space_group_name_H-M   'P 1'
#
loop_
_entity.id
_entity.type
_entity.pdbx_description
1 polymer ?
#
loop_
_entity_poly.entity_id
_entity_poly.type
_entity_poly.pdbx_seq_one_letter_code
_entity_poly.pdbx_strand_id
1 'polypeptide(L)'
;MEVQIFDYEPKDVVETAQGNKIHKQCCAHGSQNIMLSGSSILLKDVIVRGDMAQVRMGKFCIVGERTVIRPSYKEFQKGATYFHSNKFIKTF
;
A
#
# COMPACT_ATOMS: atom_id res chain seq x y z
N MET A 1 -14.83 -18.50 -5.71
CA MET A 1 -13.75 -17.67 -5.15
C MET A 1 -14.05 -17.57 -3.66
N GLU A 2 -13.33 -18.31 -2.83
CA GLU A 2 -13.56 -18.29 -1.38
C GLU A 2 -13.12 -16.94 -0.83
N VAL A 3 -13.98 -16.32 -0.03
CA VAL A 3 -13.68 -15.05 0.63
C VAL A 3 -12.74 -15.36 1.78
N GLN A 4 -11.51 -14.87 1.71
CA GLN A 4 -10.57 -14.97 2.82
C GLN A 4 -11.05 -14.04 3.93
N ILE A 5 -11.44 -14.64 5.06
CA ILE A 5 -11.87 -13.92 6.25
C ILE A 5 -10.60 -13.61 7.05
N PHE A 6 -10.33 -12.32 7.23
CA PHE A 6 -9.24 -11.85 8.06
C PHE A 6 -9.82 -11.21 9.31
N ASP A 7 -9.62 -11.87 10.44
CA ASP A 7 -10.01 -11.32 11.73
C ASP A 7 -8.96 -10.32 12.19
N TYR A 8 -9.41 -9.18 12.69
CA TYR A 8 -8.54 -8.19 13.31
C TYR A 8 -9.19 -7.68 14.59
N GLU A 9 -8.40 -7.49 15.64
CA GLU A 9 -8.87 -6.84 16.84
C GLU A 9 -8.78 -5.32 16.69
N PRO A 10 -9.84 -4.56 17.02
CA PRO A 10 -9.83 -3.10 16.91
C PRO A 10 -8.80 -2.46 17.86
N LYS A 11 -8.33 -3.17 18.89
CA LYS A 11 -7.30 -2.70 19.82
C LYS A 11 -5.91 -2.64 19.17
N ASP A 12 -5.64 -3.54 18.23
CA ASP A 12 -4.32 -3.67 17.60
C ASP A 12 -4.22 -2.91 16.27
N VAL A 13 -5.31 -2.30 15.85
CA VAL A 13 -5.42 -1.56 14.60
C VAL A 13 -5.52 -0.07 14.89
N VAL A 14 -4.76 0.70 14.12
CA VAL A 14 -4.84 2.16 14.06
C VAL A 14 -5.69 2.53 12.85
N GLU A 15 -6.74 3.30 13.07
CA GLU A 15 -7.52 3.90 12.00
C GLU A 15 -6.95 5.28 11.63
N THR A 16 -6.69 5.49 10.35
CA THR A 16 -6.29 6.81 9.82
C THR A 16 -7.50 7.59 9.32
N ALA A 17 -7.35 8.91 9.18
CA ALA A 17 -8.42 9.82 8.74
C ALA A 17 -9.11 9.44 7.41
N GLN A 18 -8.43 8.68 6.54
CA GLN A 18 -8.98 8.18 5.27
C GLN A 18 -9.62 6.78 5.39
N GLY A 19 -9.80 6.28 6.61
CA GLY A 19 -10.40 4.96 6.87
C GLY A 19 -9.47 3.79 6.57
N ASN A 20 -8.14 3.98 6.58
CA ASN A 20 -7.23 2.83 6.52
C ASN A 20 -7.05 2.24 7.91
N LYS A 21 -7.07 0.91 7.97
CA LYS A 21 -6.86 0.09 9.15
C LYS A 21 -5.46 -0.49 9.08
N ILE A 22 -4.58 -0.03 9.97
CA ILE A 22 -3.18 -0.43 9.97
C ILE A 22 -2.87 -1.13 11.28
N HIS A 23 -2.42 -2.38 11.22
CA HIS A 23 -1.98 -3.09 12.41
C HIS A 23 -0.74 -2.41 13.03
N LYS A 24 -0.67 -2.31 14.36
CA LYS A 24 0.43 -1.65 15.09
C LYS A 24 1.80 -2.28 14.84
N GLN A 25 1.84 -3.58 14.56
CA GLN A 25 3.08 -4.30 14.24
C GLN A 25 3.51 -4.17 12.77
N CYS A 26 2.70 -3.52 11.92
CA CYS A 26 3.10 -3.24 10.55
C CYS A 26 4.27 -2.25 10.54
N CYS A 27 5.34 -2.57 9.79
CA CYS A 27 6.49 -1.71 9.64
C CYS A 27 6.44 -0.98 8.30
N ALA A 28 6.25 0.34 8.34
CA ALA A 28 6.25 1.19 7.16
C ALA A 28 7.54 2.02 7.12
N HIS A 29 8.43 1.72 6.17
CA HIS A 29 9.66 2.48 5.95
C HIS A 29 9.42 3.56 4.90
N GLY A 30 9.89 4.78 5.11
CA GLY A 30 9.70 5.87 4.13
C GLY A 30 8.24 6.32 4.01
N SER A 31 7.61 6.63 5.15
CA SER A 31 6.19 7.04 5.24
C SER A 31 5.79 8.18 4.29
N GLN A 32 6.70 9.13 4.01
CA GLN A 32 6.49 10.22 3.05
C GLN A 32 6.23 9.72 1.62
N ASN A 33 6.74 8.54 1.29
CA ASN A 33 6.63 7.92 -0.03
C ASN A 33 5.54 6.84 -0.11
N ILE A 34 4.83 6.60 0.99
CA ILE A 34 3.72 5.64 1.05
C ILE A 34 2.42 6.42 0.96
N MET A 35 1.68 6.17 -0.11
CA MET A 35 0.36 6.78 -0.33
C MET A 35 -0.70 5.69 -0.26
N LEU A 36 -1.57 5.78 0.75
CA LEU A 36 -2.74 4.94 0.92
C LEU A 36 -3.97 5.73 0.44
N SER A 37 -4.78 5.16 -0.46
CA SER A 37 -5.92 5.90 -1.06
C SER A 37 -7.24 5.82 -0.26
N GLY A 38 -7.20 5.22 0.93
CA GLY A 38 -8.37 5.05 1.81
C GLY A 38 -8.93 3.63 1.82
N SER A 39 -9.64 3.26 2.89
CA SER A 39 -10.27 1.94 3.08
C SER A 39 -9.33 0.74 2.86
N SER A 40 -8.03 0.91 3.12
CA SER A 40 -7.04 -0.16 3.01
C SER A 40 -6.80 -0.84 4.36
N ILE A 41 -6.55 -2.15 4.34
CA ILE A 41 -6.29 -2.96 5.53
C ILE A 41 -4.87 -3.55 5.42
N LEU A 42 -4.01 -3.20 6.38
CA LEU A 42 -2.68 -3.79 6.55
C LEU A 42 -2.71 -4.68 7.80
N LEU A 43 -2.51 -5.98 7.60
CA LEU A 43 -2.53 -6.99 8.67
C LEU A 43 -1.19 -7.06 9.42
N LYS A 44 -1.09 -8.03 10.33
CA LYS A 44 0.06 -8.27 11.21
C LYS A 44 1.34 -8.57 10.42
N ASP A 45 2.47 -8.08 10.93
CA ASP A 45 3.82 -8.31 10.36
C ASP A 45 3.99 -7.88 8.89
N VAL A 46 3.13 -6.98 8.39
CA VAL A 46 3.29 -6.42 7.05
C VAL A 46 4.44 -5.42 7.04
N ILE A 47 5.30 -5.51 6.03
CA ILE A 47 6.40 -4.58 5.84
C ILE A 47 6.18 -3.85 4.53
N VAL A 48 5.93 -2.54 4.62
CA VAL A 48 5.80 -1.66 3.46
C VAL A 48 7.08 -0.86 3.32
N ARG A 49 7.84 -1.13 2.26
CA ARG A 49 9.06 -0.40 1.97
C ARG A 49 8.77 0.75 1.01
N GLY A 50 8.73 1.98 1.50
CA GLY A 50 8.68 3.21 0.72
C GLY A 50 10.03 3.94 0.66
N ASP A 51 11.09 3.33 1.20
CA ASP A 51 12.42 3.93 1.32
C ASP A 51 13.13 4.07 -0.04
N MET A 52 12.99 3.09 -0.94
CA MET A 52 13.68 3.10 -2.24
C MET A 52 12.86 3.73 -3.37
N ALA A 53 11.53 3.63 -3.33
CA ALA A 53 10.64 4.18 -4.34
C ALA A 53 9.21 4.36 -3.78
N GLN A 54 8.40 5.16 -4.48
CA GLN A 54 7.05 5.48 -4.05
C GLN A 54 6.14 4.23 -4.11
N VAL A 55 5.50 3.90 -2.99
CA VAL A 55 4.49 2.83 -2.92
C VAL A 55 3.12 3.47 -2.90
N ARG A 56 2.28 3.12 -3.88
CA ARG A 56 0.90 3.57 -3.98
C ARG A 56 -0.04 2.38 -3.78
N MET A 57 -0.82 2.43 -2.71
CA MET A 57 -1.93 1.50 -2.48
C MET A 57 -3.23 2.16 -2.92
N GLY A 58 -4.04 1.40 -3.65
CA GLY A 58 -5.37 1.81 -4.10
C GLY A 58 -6.38 1.87 -2.96
N LYS A 59 -7.67 1.91 -3.33
CA LYS A 59 -8.77 1.79 -2.38
C LYS A 59 -9.13 0.32 -2.22
N PHE A 60 -9.63 -0.06 -1.04
CA PHE A 60 -10.08 -1.44 -0.75
C PHE A 60 -8.96 -2.49 -0.91
N CYS A 61 -7.71 -2.09 -0.68
CA CYS A 61 -6.58 -3.01 -0.70
C CYS A 61 -6.48 -3.74 0.65
N ILE A 62 -6.37 -5.06 0.62
CA ILE A 62 -6.12 -5.90 1.79
C ILE A 62 -4.76 -6.55 1.61
N VAL A 63 -3.86 -6.35 2.57
CA VAL A 63 -2.53 -6.95 2.56
C VAL A 63 -2.48 -8.03 3.64
N GLY A 64 -2.20 -9.26 3.19
CA GLY A 64 -2.06 -10.45 4.02
C GLY A 64 -1.00 -10.31 5.11
N GLU A 65 -1.15 -11.08 6.20
CA GLU A 65 -0.12 -11.14 7.25
C GLU A 65 1.25 -11.55 6.71
N ARG A 66 2.33 -11.03 7.30
CA ARG A 66 3.73 -11.33 6.94
C ARG A 66 4.09 -11.05 5.48
N THR A 67 3.35 -10.14 4.84
CA THR A 67 3.64 -9.74 3.45
C THR A 67 4.67 -8.62 3.43
N VAL A 68 5.68 -8.75 2.56
CA VAL A 68 6.68 -7.71 2.30
C VAL A 68 6.41 -7.06 0.95
N ILE A 69 6.05 -5.78 0.98
CA ILE A 69 5.90 -4.96 -0.21
C ILE A 69 7.23 -4.27 -0.47
N ARG A 70 7.99 -4.86 -1.38
CA ARG A 70 9.21 -4.26 -1.93
C ARG A 70 8.84 -3.37 -3.14
N PRO A 71 9.18 -2.08 -3.12
CA PRO A 71 8.91 -1.21 -4.25
C PRO A 71 9.87 -1.57 -5.38
N SER A 72 9.47 -1.34 -6.62
CA SER A 72 10.39 -1.54 -7.75
C SER A 72 11.52 -0.52 -7.67
N TYR A 73 12.76 -1.00 -7.72
CA TYR A 73 13.94 -0.18 -7.95
C TYR A 73 13.93 0.27 -9.41
N LYS A 74 13.13 1.29 -9.72
CA LYS A 74 13.12 1.88 -11.06
C LYS A 74 14.30 2.83 -11.15
N GLU A 75 15.44 2.34 -11.61
CA GLU A 75 16.49 3.21 -12.13
C GLU A 75 15.90 3.98 -13.31
N PHE A 76 15.51 5.23 -13.09
CA PHE A 76 15.39 6.16 -14.20
C PHE A 76 16.81 6.45 -14.67
N GLN A 77 17.33 5.62 -15.59
CA GLN A 77 18.43 6.05 -16.44
C GLN A 77 17.97 7.33 -17.14
N LYS A 78 18.78 8.38 -16.97
CA LYS A 78 18.64 9.70 -17.58
C LYS A 78 18.06 9.60 -19.00
N GLY A 79 16.78 9.90 -19.14
CA GLY A 79 16.07 9.85 -20.41
C GLY A 79 14.67 10.40 -20.22
N ALA A 80 14.50 11.69 -20.46
CA ALA A 80 13.22 12.37 -20.39
C ALA A 80 12.19 11.68 -21.29
N THR A 81 11.11 11.16 -20.71
CA THR A 81 9.85 10.97 -21.44
C THR A 81 8.71 11.50 -20.60
N TYR A 82 8.23 12.66 -21.03
CA TYR A 82 6.97 13.29 -20.73
C TYR A 82 5.87 12.27 -20.38
N PHE A 83 5.35 12.33 -19.15
CA PHE A 83 4.04 11.77 -18.86
C PHE A 83 3.00 12.85 -19.18
N HIS A 84 2.50 12.84 -20.42
CA HIS A 84 1.28 13.55 -20.76
C HIS A 84 0.12 12.92 -19.98
N SER A 85 -0.59 13.79 -19.28
CA SER A 85 -1.89 13.57 -18.68
C SER A 85 -2.91 13.10 -19.73
N ASN A 86 -3.49 11.92 -19.55
CA ASN A 86 -4.94 11.67 -19.49
C ASN A 86 -5.33 10.25 -19.92
N LYS A 87 -6.14 9.62 -19.06
CA LYS A 87 -7.25 8.68 -19.34
C LYS A 87 -6.95 7.49 -20.27
N PHE A 88 -6.91 6.28 -19.70
CA PHE A 88 -8.02 5.31 -19.73
C PHE A 88 -7.53 4.02 -19.05
N ILE A 89 -7.96 3.82 -17.80
CA ILE A 89 -7.90 2.50 -17.18
C ILE A 89 -9.04 1.71 -17.82
N LYS A 90 -8.69 0.76 -18.70
CA LYS A 90 -9.62 -0.29 -19.13
C LYS A 90 -9.76 -1.27 -17.95
N THR A 91 -10.95 -1.28 -17.37
CA THR A 91 -11.49 -2.38 -16.59
C THR A 91 -11.43 -3.65 -17.42
N PHE A 92 -10.85 -4.72 -16.87
CA PHE A 92 -11.12 -6.11 -17.22
C PHE A 92 -11.86 -6.74 -16.05
#